data_AF-V2Y2H6-F1
#
_entry.id   AF-V2Y2H6-F1
#
_cell.length_a   1.000
_cell.length_b   1.000
_cell.length_c   1.000
_cell.angle_alpha   90.00
_cell.angle_beta   90.00
_cell.angle_gamma   90.00
#
_symmetry.space_group_name_H-M   'P 1'
#
loop_
_entity.id
_entity.type
_entity.pdbx_description
1 polymer ?
#
loop_
_entity_poly.entity_id
_entity_poly.type
_entity_poly.pdbx_seq_one_letter_code
_entity_poly.pdbx_strand_id
1 'polypeptide(L)'
;MKKTKLVLLTLVPIVIGWLINRLIMTPIIGMLLFYVLPLGVMIFWFWLGKQYAKTDWSFVVSIIISSTTGLISLALYIWQFLFETDGTRDIFIAGLSQMYSAATPIYLFGWLANLFESQPNYIGRATFLAVQAISVVILLAVFICGYIKGKKR
;
A
#
# COMPACT_ATOMS: atom_id res chain seq x y z
N MET A 1 0.12 -22.86 -6.04
CA MET A 1 1.25 -22.01 -6.48
C MET A 1 2.43 -22.24 -5.54
N LYS A 2 3.69 -22.12 -6.01
CA LYS A 2 4.85 -22.22 -5.12
C LYS A 2 4.85 -21.07 -4.10
N LYS A 3 5.21 -21.36 -2.85
CA LYS A 3 5.29 -20.39 -1.74
C LYS A 3 6.15 -19.18 -2.07
N THR A 4 7.31 -19.39 -2.70
CA THR A 4 8.21 -18.30 -3.13
C THR A 4 7.53 -17.30 -4.05
N LYS A 5 6.69 -17.78 -4.98
CA LYS A 5 5.93 -16.90 -5.88
C LYS A 5 4.91 -16.07 -5.10
N LEU A 6 4.28 -16.62 -4.08
CA LEU A 6 3.34 -15.88 -3.23
C LEU A 6 4.02 -14.76 -2.45
N VAL A 7 5.21 -15.02 -1.89
CA VAL A 7 6.01 -13.99 -1.23
C VAL A 7 6.41 -12.89 -2.21
N LEU A 8 6.90 -13.23 -3.40
CA LEU A 8 7.27 -12.21 -4.40
C LEU A 8 6.08 -11.35 -4.83
N LEU A 9 4.87 -11.92 -4.87
CA LEU A 9 3.66 -11.20 -5.21
C LEU A 9 3.26 -10.15 -4.16
N THR A 10 3.82 -10.18 -2.94
CA THR A 10 3.58 -9.10 -1.97
C THR A 10 4.26 -7.79 -2.35
N LEU A 11 5.21 -7.82 -3.29
CA LEU A 11 5.88 -6.63 -3.83
C LEU A 11 5.09 -5.92 -4.92
N VAL A 12 3.99 -6.51 -5.41
CA VAL A 12 3.17 -5.93 -6.49
C VAL A 12 2.71 -4.49 -6.18
N PRO A 13 2.23 -4.13 -4.97
CA PRO A 13 1.91 -2.75 -4.64
C PRO A 13 3.09 -1.79 -4.83
N ILE A 14 4.33 -2.20 -4.54
CA ILE A 14 5.51 -1.35 -4.76
C ILE A 14 5.72 -1.08 -6.26
N VAL A 15 5.60 -2.14 -7.08
CA VAL A 15 5.76 -2.02 -8.54
C VAL A 15 4.67 -1.15 -9.15
N ILE A 16 3.42 -1.34 -8.72
CA ILE A 16 2.29 -0.54 -9.21
C ILE A 16 2.38 0.91 -8.73
N GLY A 17 2.79 1.16 -7.49
CA GLY A 17 3.00 2.51 -6.98
C GLY A 17 4.08 3.26 -7.77
N TRP A 18 5.18 2.58 -8.08
CA TRP A 18 6.22 3.12 -8.95
C TRP A 18 5.69 3.44 -10.36
N LEU A 19 4.90 2.53 -10.93
CA LEU A 19 4.28 2.74 -12.23
C LEU A 19 3.34 3.96 -12.21
N ILE A 20 2.48 4.09 -11.20
CA ILE A 20 1.58 5.24 -11.02
C ILE A 20 2.39 6.53 -10.90
N ASN A 21 3.45 6.54 -10.09
CA ASN A 21 4.30 7.71 -9.89
C ASN A 21 4.96 8.18 -11.20
N ARG A 22 5.33 7.25 -12.09
CA ARG A 22 5.86 7.58 -13.42
C ARG A 22 4.77 8.08 -14.37
N LEU A 23 3.60 7.47 -14.33
CA LEU A 23 2.53 7.73 -15.28
C LEU A 23 1.77 9.02 -15.00
N ILE A 24 1.79 9.53 -13.77
CA ILE A 24 1.09 10.79 -13.42
C ILE A 24 1.57 11.98 -14.26
N MET A 25 2.78 11.91 -14.82
CA MET A 25 3.37 12.92 -15.71
C MET A 25 2.86 12.82 -17.15
N THR A 26 2.13 11.77 -17.50
CA THR A 26 1.56 11.57 -18.85
C THR A 26 0.10 12.01 -18.88
N PRO A 27 -0.27 12.99 -19.73
CA PRO A 27 -1.64 13.47 -19.79
C PRO A 27 -2.59 12.38 -20.31
N ILE A 28 -3.86 12.43 -19.85
CA ILE A 28 -4.96 11.52 -20.22
C ILE A 28 -4.74 10.07 -19.75
N ILE A 29 -3.70 9.39 -20.25
CA ILE A 29 -3.37 8.00 -19.92
C ILE A 29 -2.98 7.88 -18.44
N GLY A 30 -2.17 8.83 -17.94
CA GLY A 30 -1.78 8.88 -16.53
C GLY A 30 -2.98 9.03 -15.59
N MET A 31 -3.93 9.91 -15.95
CA MET A 31 -5.17 10.09 -15.17
C MET A 31 -6.01 8.82 -15.13
N LEU A 32 -6.27 8.19 -16.29
CA LEU A 32 -7.05 6.95 -16.33
C LEU A 32 -6.39 5.85 -15.49
N LEU A 33 -5.07 5.66 -15.64
CA LEU A 33 -4.33 4.62 -14.91
C LEU A 33 -4.22 4.91 -13.41
N PHE A 34 -4.16 6.18 -13.00
CA PHE A 34 -4.22 6.58 -11.59
C PHE A 34 -5.50 6.11 -10.89
N TYR A 35 -6.64 6.10 -11.59
CA TYR A 35 -7.90 5.60 -11.02
C TYR A 35 -8.04 4.08 -11.16
N VAL A 36 -7.59 3.48 -12.27
CA VAL A 36 -7.83 2.06 -12.54
C VAL A 36 -6.84 1.15 -11.81
N LEU A 37 -5.55 1.50 -11.78
CA LEU A 37 -4.51 0.62 -11.23
C LEU A 37 -4.70 0.34 -9.73
N PRO A 38 -5.02 1.32 -8.86
CA PRO A 38 -5.26 1.05 -7.45
C PRO A 38 -6.46 0.14 -7.17
N LEU A 39 -7.52 0.23 -7.99
CA LEU A 39 -8.64 -0.72 -7.91
C LEU A 39 -8.20 -2.12 -8.31
N GLY A 40 -7.40 -2.22 -9.38
CA GLY A 40 -6.76 -3.47 -9.79
C GLY A 40 -5.91 -4.08 -8.69
N VAL A 41 -5.16 -3.27 -7.94
CA VAL A 41 -4.38 -3.72 -6.78
C VAL A 41 -5.29 -4.29 -5.71
N MET A 42 -6.42 -3.66 -5.36
CA MET A 42 -7.35 -4.24 -4.38
C MET A 42 -7.90 -5.60 -4.85
N ILE A 43 -8.32 -5.71 -6.12
CA ILE A 43 -8.82 -6.97 -6.68
C ILE A 43 -7.73 -8.05 -6.63
N PHE A 44 -6.52 -7.69 -7.04
CA PHE A 44 -5.36 -8.56 -6.99
C PHE A 44 -5.04 -9.02 -5.57
N TRP A 45 -5.07 -8.10 -4.60
CA TRP A 45 -4.73 -8.37 -3.22
C TRP A 45 -5.77 -9.27 -2.53
N PHE A 46 -7.05 -9.08 -2.87
CA PHE A 46 -8.13 -9.99 -2.49
C PHE A 46 -7.93 -11.38 -3.08
N TRP A 47 -7.55 -11.47 -4.36
CA TRP A 47 -7.21 -12.74 -4.99
C TRP A 47 -5.98 -13.39 -4.34
N LEU A 48 -4.95 -12.61 -4.01
CA LEU A 48 -3.73 -13.09 -3.36
C LEU A 48 -4.07 -13.70 -1.99
N GLY A 49 -4.91 -13.04 -1.20
CA GLY A 49 -5.43 -13.59 0.07
C GLY A 49 -6.08 -14.97 -0.12
N LYS A 50 -6.89 -15.16 -1.17
CA LYS A 50 -7.47 -16.47 -1.48
C LYS A 50 -6.40 -17.52 -1.82
N GLN A 51 -5.32 -17.14 -2.50
CA GLN A 51 -4.25 -18.08 -2.83
C GLN A 51 -3.48 -18.50 -1.59
N TYR A 52 -3.25 -17.58 -0.65
CA TYR A 52 -2.64 -17.89 0.65
C TYR A 52 -3.50 -18.86 1.46
N ALA A 53 -4.83 -18.70 1.45
CA ALA A 53 -5.74 -19.61 2.14
C ALA A 53 -5.70 -21.06 1.64
N LYS A 54 -5.20 -21.28 0.42
CA LYS A 54 -5.01 -22.62 -0.16
C LYS A 54 -3.65 -23.24 0.16
N THR A 55 -2.80 -22.52 0.88
CA THR A 55 -1.51 -23.05 1.36
C THR A 55 -1.67 -23.67 2.74
N ASP A 56 -0.64 -24.37 3.18
CA ASP A 56 -0.47 -24.92 4.52
C ASP A 56 -0.03 -23.87 5.56
N TRP A 57 0.16 -22.61 5.17
CA TRP A 57 0.48 -21.55 6.12
C TRP A 57 -0.70 -21.22 7.02
N SER A 58 -0.40 -20.93 8.28
CA SER A 58 -1.42 -20.44 9.22
C SER A 58 -1.93 -19.06 8.80
N PHE A 59 -3.12 -18.71 9.29
CA PHE A 59 -3.72 -17.40 9.05
C PHE A 59 -2.79 -16.26 9.50
N VAL A 60 -2.19 -16.40 10.68
CA VAL A 60 -1.27 -15.41 11.26
C VAL A 60 -0.03 -15.25 10.40
N VAL A 61 0.60 -16.34 9.96
CA VAL A 61 1.77 -16.29 9.08
C VAL A 61 1.44 -15.61 7.74
N SER A 62 0.27 -15.89 7.18
CA SER A 62 -0.19 -15.28 5.93
C SER A 62 -0.40 -13.76 6.07
N ILE A 63 -0.95 -13.32 7.19
CA ILE A 63 -1.11 -11.89 7.51
C ILE A 63 0.25 -11.21 7.65
N ILE A 64 1.18 -11.81 8.40
CA ILE A 64 2.51 -11.24 8.60
C ILE A 64 3.20 -11.05 7.25
N ILE A 65 3.30 -12.12 6.45
CA ILE A 65 3.99 -12.07 5.15
C ILE A 65 3.37 -11.02 4.21
N SER A 66 2.04 -10.96 4.11
CA SER A 66 1.38 -9.99 3.24
C SER A 66 1.55 -8.55 3.71
N SER A 67 1.60 -8.33 5.03
CA SER A 67 1.72 -6.98 5.61
C SER A 67 3.16 -6.47 5.65
N THR A 68 4.16 -7.36 5.62
CA THR A 68 5.58 -7.01 5.74
C THR A 68 5.98 -5.91 4.76
N THR A 69 5.57 -6.01 3.49
CA THR A 69 5.93 -5.00 2.49
C THR A 69 5.37 -3.61 2.84
N GLY A 70 4.10 -3.53 3.26
CA GLY A 70 3.49 -2.26 3.68
C GLY A 70 4.08 -1.71 4.97
N LEU A 71 4.38 -2.58 5.93
CA LEU A 71 5.01 -2.18 7.21
C LEU A 71 6.44 -1.66 7.00
N ILE A 72 7.22 -2.27 6.13
CA ILE A 72 8.56 -1.77 5.76
C ILE A 72 8.44 -0.40 5.10
N SER A 73 7.52 -0.23 4.14
CA SER A 73 7.26 1.08 3.52
C SER A 73 6.88 2.15 4.54
N LEU A 74 6.00 1.85 5.50
CA LEU A 74 5.61 2.76 6.56
C LEU A 74 6.78 3.11 7.49
N ALA A 75 7.59 2.12 7.88
CA ALA A 75 8.78 2.34 8.71
C ALA A 75 9.82 3.23 8.02
N LEU A 76 10.07 3.00 6.72
CA LEU A 76 10.95 3.86 5.92
C LEU A 76 10.40 5.27 5.78
N TYR A 77 9.08 5.41 5.63
CA TYR A 77 8.45 6.73 5.57
C TYR A 77 8.61 7.48 6.90
N ILE A 78 8.36 6.81 8.02
CA ILE A 78 8.57 7.38 9.35
C ILE A 78 10.02 7.82 9.51
N TRP A 79 10.98 6.99 9.11
CA TRP A 79 12.38 7.37 9.17
C TRP A 79 12.67 8.65 8.35
N GLN A 80 12.34 8.64 7.06
CA GLN A 80 12.73 9.71 6.15
C GLN A 80 11.96 11.02 6.33
N PHE A 81 10.72 10.97 6.82
CA PHE A 81 9.88 12.16 6.97
C PHE A 81 9.70 12.60 8.41
N LEU A 82 9.97 11.72 9.40
CA LEU A 82 9.85 12.10 10.81
C LEU A 82 11.18 12.36 11.53
N PHE A 83 12.22 11.58 11.22
CA PHE A 83 13.51 11.69 11.90
C PHE A 83 14.57 12.45 11.10
N GLU A 84 14.45 12.49 9.78
CA GLU A 84 15.35 13.26 8.91
C GLU A 84 14.84 14.68 8.61
N THR A 85 15.79 15.57 8.34
CA THR A 85 15.52 16.92 7.82
C THR A 85 15.57 16.92 6.29
N ASP A 86 15.08 17.97 5.64
CA ASP A 86 15.11 18.04 4.17
C ASP A 86 16.55 18.02 3.61
N GLY A 87 17.55 18.44 4.39
CA GLY A 87 18.97 18.38 4.00
C GLY A 87 19.65 17.02 4.20
N THR A 88 19.08 16.14 5.04
CA THR A 88 19.63 14.80 5.33
C THR A 88 18.80 13.66 4.73
N ARG A 89 17.61 13.97 4.22
CA ARG A 89 16.69 13.00 3.61
C ARG A 89 17.29 12.39 2.35
N ASP A 90 17.28 11.07 2.30
CA ASP A 90 17.56 10.32 1.08
C ASP A 90 16.30 10.31 0.20
N ILE A 91 16.36 11.01 -0.93
CA ILE A 91 15.23 11.16 -1.86
C ILE A 91 14.79 9.81 -2.43
N PHE A 92 15.72 8.87 -2.64
CA PHE A 92 15.41 7.56 -3.18
C PHE A 92 14.63 6.72 -2.15
N ILE A 93 15.09 6.66 -0.90
CA ILE A 93 14.39 5.94 0.17
C ILE A 93 13.04 6.61 0.46
N ALA A 94 13.00 7.94 0.51
CA ALA A 94 11.76 8.70 0.69
C ALA A 94 10.75 8.43 -0.42
N GLY A 95 11.18 8.36 -1.68
CA GLY A 95 10.34 7.96 -2.81
C GLY A 95 9.83 6.53 -2.67
N LEU A 96 10.73 5.57 -2.44
CA LEU A 96 10.38 4.15 -2.27
C LEU A 96 9.37 3.92 -1.14
N SER A 97 9.50 4.64 -0.04
CA SER A 97 8.63 4.51 1.13
C SER A 97 7.14 4.77 0.81
N GLN A 98 6.88 5.61 -0.19
CA GLN A 98 5.53 6.03 -0.59
C GLN A 98 4.91 5.14 -1.67
N MET A 99 5.69 4.23 -2.29
CA MET A 99 5.18 3.42 -3.41
C MET A 99 4.03 2.50 -2.98
N TYR A 100 4.07 1.96 -1.76
CA TYR A 100 2.99 1.10 -1.27
C TYR A 100 1.66 1.85 -1.17
N SER A 101 1.65 3.04 -0.59
CA SER A 101 0.43 3.86 -0.49
C SER A 101 -0.03 4.39 -1.83
N ALA A 102 0.90 4.76 -2.72
CA ALA A 102 0.57 5.19 -4.09
C ALA A 102 -0.21 4.13 -4.89
N ALA A 103 -0.05 2.85 -4.58
CA ALA A 103 -0.81 1.75 -5.19
C ALA A 103 -2.20 1.52 -4.59
N THR A 104 -2.58 2.29 -3.57
CA THR A 104 -3.86 2.19 -2.88
C THR A 104 -4.81 3.28 -3.41
N PRO A 105 -6.14 3.05 -3.51
CA PRO A 105 -7.06 4.07 -4.03
C PRO A 105 -7.25 5.21 -3.02
N ILE A 106 -6.22 6.04 -2.84
CA ILE A 106 -6.20 7.17 -1.91
C ILE A 106 -7.32 8.16 -2.22
N TYR A 107 -7.76 8.28 -3.46
CA TYR A 107 -8.91 9.13 -3.79
C TYR A 107 -10.24 8.66 -3.15
N LEU A 108 -10.36 7.40 -2.72
CA LEU A 108 -11.54 6.90 -2.00
C LEU A 108 -11.42 7.05 -0.48
N PHE A 109 -10.21 6.90 0.05
CA PHE A 109 -9.98 6.75 1.50
C PHE A 109 -9.13 7.86 2.12
N GLY A 110 -8.48 8.68 1.30
CA GLY A 110 -7.54 9.72 1.72
C GLY A 110 -8.19 10.83 2.52
N TRP A 111 -9.49 11.06 2.35
CA TRP A 111 -10.24 12.00 3.17
C TRP A 111 -10.23 11.63 4.67
N LEU A 112 -10.10 10.33 5.01
CA LEU A 112 -9.95 9.87 6.40
C LEU A 112 -8.64 10.37 7.02
N ALA A 113 -7.61 10.61 6.21
CA ALA A 113 -6.32 11.11 6.70
C ALA A 113 -6.43 12.55 7.22
N ASN A 114 -7.40 13.34 6.73
CA ASN A 114 -7.64 14.70 7.19
C ASN A 114 -8.15 14.75 8.64
N LEU A 115 -8.70 13.65 9.17
CA LEU A 115 -9.15 13.55 10.56
C LEU A 115 -8.00 13.58 11.57
N PHE A 116 -6.76 13.37 11.11
CA PHE A 116 -5.56 13.36 11.95
C PHE A 116 -4.82 14.70 11.96
N GLU A 117 -5.28 15.68 11.17
CA GLU A 117 -4.70 17.01 11.14
C GLU A 117 -5.44 17.93 12.12
N SER A 118 -4.68 18.68 12.92
CA SER A 118 -5.25 19.57 13.93
C SER A 118 -5.89 20.81 13.34
N GLN A 119 -5.46 21.20 12.13
CA GLN A 119 -5.96 22.39 11.44
C GLN A 119 -6.98 22.00 10.36
N PRO A 120 -8.17 22.62 10.33
CA PRO A 120 -9.14 22.37 9.28
C PRO A 120 -8.60 22.86 7.93
N ASN A 121 -8.87 22.10 6.86
CA ASN A 121 -8.46 22.39 5.48
C ASN A 121 -6.94 22.50 5.25
N TYR A 122 -6.12 21.92 6.14
CA TYR A 122 -4.68 21.80 5.96
C TYR A 122 -4.31 20.35 5.61
N ILE A 123 -3.39 20.18 4.66
CA ILE A 123 -2.79 18.88 4.34
C ILE A 123 -1.34 18.94 4.80
N GLY A 124 -1.10 18.42 5.99
CA GLY A 124 0.17 18.47 6.67
C GLY A 124 0.87 17.12 6.76
N ARG A 125 1.95 17.11 7.53
CA ARG A 125 2.75 15.90 7.80
C ARG A 125 1.92 14.80 8.48
N ALA A 126 0.96 15.17 9.34
CA ALA A 126 0.08 14.20 9.99
C ALA A 126 -0.86 13.53 8.97
N THR A 127 -1.43 14.31 8.05
CA THR A 127 -2.22 13.78 6.93
C THR A 127 -1.43 12.78 6.09
N PHE A 128 -0.21 13.13 5.65
CA PHE A 128 0.57 12.22 4.81
C PHE A 128 0.99 10.95 5.56
N LEU A 129 1.36 11.04 6.84
CA LEU A 129 1.63 9.86 7.67
C LEU A 129 0.38 8.97 7.81
N ALA A 130 -0.78 9.58 8.04
CA ALA A 130 -2.04 8.86 8.14
C ALA A 130 -2.38 8.14 6.82
N VAL A 131 -2.13 8.76 5.64
CA VAL A 131 -2.30 8.10 4.34
C VAL A 131 -1.44 6.82 4.24
N GLN A 132 -0.19 6.85 4.71
CA GLN A 132 0.66 5.65 4.70
C GLN A 132 0.07 4.54 5.57
N ALA A 133 -0.35 4.87 6.79
CA ALA A 133 -0.93 3.90 7.73
C ALA A 133 -2.27 3.34 7.24
N ILE A 134 -3.17 4.21 6.77
CA ILE A 134 -4.49 3.84 6.21
C ILE A 134 -4.30 2.89 5.02
N SER A 135 -3.30 3.13 4.18
CA SER A 135 -3.02 2.26 3.02
C SER A 135 -2.65 0.84 3.43
N VAL A 136 -1.83 0.69 4.47
CA VAL A 136 -1.51 -0.63 5.07
C VAL A 136 -2.76 -1.31 5.60
N VAL A 137 -3.61 -0.57 6.32
CA VAL A 137 -4.85 -1.11 6.89
C VAL A 137 -5.83 -1.56 5.80
N ILE A 138 -6.02 -0.77 4.74
CA ILE A 138 -6.93 -1.12 3.63
C ILE A 138 -6.47 -2.40 2.94
N LEU A 139 -5.21 -2.47 2.53
CA LEU A 139 -4.71 -3.65 1.84
C LEU A 139 -4.70 -4.87 2.78
N LEU A 140 -4.39 -4.70 4.07
CA LEU A 140 -4.53 -5.78 5.04
C LEU A 140 -5.98 -6.30 5.13
N ALA A 141 -6.97 -5.39 5.22
CA ALA A 141 -8.38 -5.76 5.29
C ALA A 141 -8.83 -6.50 4.01
N VAL A 142 -8.43 -5.99 2.84
CA VAL A 142 -8.72 -6.62 1.54
C VAL A 142 -8.11 -8.02 1.44
N PHE A 143 -6.87 -8.19 1.92
CA PHE A 143 -6.20 -9.49 1.98
C PHE A 143 -6.95 -10.47 2.88
N ILE A 144 -7.31 -10.04 4.10
CA ILE A 144 -8.03 -10.86 5.07
C ILE A 144 -9.38 -11.31 4.50
N CYS A 145 -10.14 -10.40 3.89
CA CYS A 145 -11.39 -10.72 3.20
C CYS A 145 -11.19 -11.79 2.12
N GLY A 146 -10.10 -11.67 1.35
CA GLY A 146 -9.68 -12.65 0.37
C GLY A 146 -9.39 -14.02 0.99
N TYR A 147 -8.58 -14.02 2.06
CA TYR A 147 -8.18 -15.22 2.78
C TYR A 147 -9.38 -15.98 3.36
N ILE A 148 -10.27 -15.27 4.08
CA ILE A 148 -11.47 -15.86 4.68
C ILE A 148 -12.35 -16.49 3.59
N LYS A 149 -12.54 -15.81 2.45
CA LYS A 149 -13.31 -16.36 1.33
C LYS A 149 -12.63 -17.57 0.68
N GLY A 150 -11.30 -17.58 0.63
CA GLY A 150 -10.51 -18.68 0.10
C GLY A 150 -10.59 -19.95 0.95
N LYS A 151 -10.67 -19.81 2.29
CA LYS A 151 -10.74 -20.92 3.25
C LYS A 151 -12.12 -21.60 3.33
N LYS A 152 -13.18 -20.90 2.90
CA LYS A 152 -14.55 -21.44 2.85
C LYS A 152 -14.82 -22.32 1.62
N ARG A 153 -13.82 -22.55 0.76
CA ARG A 153 -13.86 -23.44 -0.41
C ARG A 153 -12.77 -24.48 -0.29
#